data_AF-A0A1W9YWF6-F1
#
_entry.id   AF-A0A1W9YWF6-F1
#
_cell.length_a   1.000
_cell.length_b   1.000
_cell.length_c   1.000
_cell.angle_alpha   90.00
_cell.angle_beta   90.00
_cell.angle_gamma   90.00
#
_symmetry.space_group_name_H-M   'P 1'
#
loop_
_entity.id
_entity.type
_entity.pdbx_description
1 polymer ?
#
loop_
_entity_poly.entity_id
_entity_poly.type
_entity_poly.pdbx_seq_one_letter_code
_entity_poly.pdbx_strand_id
1 'polypeptide(L)'
;MLVRWSPALAVGVLAATATLWLVPLGHLLAGSYVGADLMLRWLGVAVLAVPFGWVAWRVPKTVRGMGLTIDSAGIHPFDGRTVDTIGWHEIAGVGFGSYIGSYRGLQTRTMAGLEIYLTDTAQAANHPRLDNDWQRVGSPAPGLSAGCFRFTVSPYGDAGARIEAAVRRHRPHLWLGPFAHD
;
A
#
# COMPACT_ATOMS: atom_id res chain seq x y z
N MET A 1 -4.54 1.60 -19.32
CA MET A 1 -4.94 2.78 -18.53
C MET A 1 -5.24 2.33 -17.11
N LEU A 2 -4.30 2.46 -16.17
CA LEU A 2 -4.55 2.17 -14.76
C LEU A 2 -5.26 3.37 -14.14
N VAL A 3 -6.54 3.22 -13.80
CA VAL A 3 -7.26 4.22 -13.00
C VAL A 3 -6.61 4.25 -11.62
N ARG A 4 -5.94 5.35 -11.27
CA ARG A 4 -5.43 5.57 -9.91
C ARG A 4 -6.62 5.73 -8.97
N TRP A 5 -6.87 4.73 -8.14
CA TRP A 5 -7.89 4.79 -7.09
C TRP A 5 -7.46 5.79 -6.02
N SER A 6 -8.11 6.95 -5.98
CA SER A 6 -7.98 7.87 -4.85
C SER A 6 -8.99 7.48 -3.75
N PRO A 7 -8.71 7.78 -2.47
CA PRO A 7 -9.66 7.56 -1.38
C PRO A 7 -11.01 8.25 -1.65
N ALA A 8 -11.00 9.45 -2.25
CA ALA A 8 -12.20 10.17 -2.64
C ALA A 8 -13.01 9.43 -3.72
N LEU A 9 -12.34 8.81 -4.69
CA LEU A 9 -12.99 8.00 -5.73
C LEU A 9 -13.58 6.71 -5.13
N ALA A 10 -12.87 6.06 -4.20
CA ALA A 10 -13.38 4.89 -3.49
C ALA A 10 -14.62 5.22 -2.63
N VAL A 11 -14.57 6.33 -1.88
CA VAL A 11 -15.71 6.81 -1.08
C VAL A 11 -16.87 7.24 -1.98
N GLY A 12 -16.59 7.94 -3.09
CA GLY A 12 -17.61 8.33 -4.06
C GLY A 12 -18.31 7.14 -4.71
N VAL A 13 -17.55 6.12 -5.11
CA VAL A 13 -18.11 4.86 -5.64
C VAL A 13 -18.93 4.15 -4.56
N LEU A 14 -18.44 4.05 -3.32
CA LEU A 14 -19.20 3.45 -2.22
C LEU A 14 -20.51 4.21 -1.93
N ALA A 15 -20.48 5.54 -1.89
CA ALA A 15 -21.66 6.37 -1.67
C ALA A 15 -22.68 6.23 -2.80
N ALA A 16 -22.24 6.29 -4.06
CA ALA A 16 -23.10 6.09 -5.23
C ALA A 16 -23.72 4.68 -5.22
N THR A 17 -22.94 3.66 -4.88
CA THR A 17 -23.45 2.29 -4.82
C THR A 17 -24.40 2.11 -3.63
N ALA A 18 -24.14 2.76 -2.49
CA ALA A 18 -25.04 2.78 -1.33
C ALA A 18 -26.38 3.48 -1.64
N THR A 19 -26.39 4.52 -2.48
CA THR A 19 -27.66 5.15 -2.90
C THR A 19 -28.54 4.22 -3.74
N LEU A 20 -27.95 3.26 -4.47
CA LEU A 20 -28.72 2.24 -5.18
C LEU A 20 -29.48 1.30 -4.23
N TRP A 21 -29.09 1.24 -2.94
CA TRP A 21 -29.77 0.47 -1.91
C TRP A 21 -30.96 1.18 -1.26
N LEU A 22 -31.11 2.51 -1.46
CA LEU A 22 -32.22 3.27 -0.88
C LEU A 22 -33.58 2.86 -1.46
N VAL A 23 -33.62 2.47 -2.74
CA VAL A 23 -34.85 2.01 -3.42
C VAL A 23 -35.33 0.65 -2.86
N PRO A 24 -34.48 -0.40 -2.79
CA PRO A 24 -34.81 -1.64 -2.09
C PRO A 24 -35.23 -1.43 -0.62
N LEU A 25 -34.51 -0.57 0.11
CA LEU A 25 -34.80 -0.28 1.51
C LEU A 25 -36.16 0.40 1.69
N GLY A 26 -36.48 1.40 0.86
CA GLY A 26 -37.78 2.07 0.86
C GLY A 26 -38.92 1.10 0.56
N HIS A 27 -38.73 0.17 -0.37
CA HIS A 27 -39.72 -0.87 -0.67
C HIS A 27 -39.88 -1.91 0.46
N LEU A 28 -38.78 -2.28 1.13
CA LEU A 28 -38.82 -3.13 2.34
C LEU A 28 -39.61 -2.49 3.47
N LEU A 29 -39.48 -1.17 3.64
CA LEU A 29 -40.18 -0.41 4.68
C LEU A 29 -41.66 -0.14 4.32
N ALA A 30 -42.02 -0.15 3.04
CA ALA A 30 -43.38 0.16 2.55
C ALA A 30 -44.37 -1.03 2.60
N GLY A 31 -43.90 -2.25 2.91
CA GLY A 31 -44.76 -3.32 3.43
C GLY A 31 -45.75 -4.01 2.47
N SER A 32 -45.56 -3.99 1.14
CA SER A 32 -46.40 -4.78 0.23
C SER A 32 -45.74 -6.11 -0.16
N TYR A 33 -46.14 -7.21 0.47
CA TYR A 33 -45.55 -8.54 0.24
C TYR A 33 -46.53 -9.46 -0.50
N VAL A 34 -46.40 -9.57 -1.83
CA VAL A 34 -47.07 -10.64 -2.60
C VAL A 34 -46.17 -11.19 -3.71
N GLY A 35 -45.87 -12.49 -3.64
CA GLY A 35 -45.53 -13.35 -4.78
C GLY A 35 -44.25 -13.06 -5.57
N ALA A 36 -44.31 -13.33 -6.88
CA ALA A 36 -43.18 -13.33 -7.82
C ALA A 36 -42.45 -11.98 -7.95
N ASP A 37 -43.15 -10.87 -7.69
CA ASP A 37 -42.57 -9.53 -7.67
C ASP A 37 -41.55 -9.38 -6.53
N LEU A 38 -41.78 -10.02 -5.38
CA LEU A 38 -40.82 -10.07 -4.28
C LEU A 38 -39.56 -10.85 -4.66
N MET A 39 -39.70 -12.03 -5.31
CA MET A 39 -38.56 -12.83 -5.76
C MET A 39 -37.73 -12.09 -6.79
N LEU A 40 -38.36 -11.45 -7.79
CA LEU A 40 -37.64 -10.71 -8.84
C LEU A 40 -36.85 -9.53 -8.24
N ARG A 41 -37.40 -8.86 -7.22
CA ARG A 41 -36.73 -7.78 -6.48
C ARG A 41 -35.54 -8.29 -5.67
N TRP A 42 -35.67 -9.40 -4.94
CA TRP A 42 -34.55 -10.00 -4.20
C TRP A 42 -33.43 -10.48 -5.13
N LEU A 43 -33.78 -10.97 -6.32
CA LEU A 43 -32.80 -11.36 -7.34
C LEU A 43 -32.05 -10.13 -7.88
N GLY A 44 -32.76 -9.02 -8.12
CA GLY A 44 -32.14 -7.74 -8.47
C GLY A 44 -31.22 -7.18 -7.38
N VAL A 45 -31.63 -7.28 -6.11
CA VAL A 45 -30.80 -6.91 -4.95
C VAL A 45 -29.54 -7.77 -4.89
N ALA A 46 -29.65 -9.08 -5.06
CA ALA A 46 -28.50 -9.98 -5.05
C ALA A 46 -27.51 -9.65 -6.20
N VAL A 47 -28.03 -9.38 -7.40
CA VAL A 47 -27.20 -8.99 -8.56
C VAL A 47 -26.46 -7.67 -8.32
N LEU A 48 -27.07 -6.69 -7.63
CA LEU A 48 -26.42 -5.43 -7.27
C LEU A 48 -25.49 -5.56 -6.05
N ALA A 49 -25.76 -6.50 -5.15
CA ALA A 49 -24.96 -6.75 -3.96
C ALA A 49 -23.60 -7.37 -4.28
N VAL A 50 -23.52 -8.21 -5.31
CA VAL A 50 -22.27 -8.86 -5.73
C VAL A 50 -21.17 -7.84 -6.13
N PRO A 51 -21.40 -6.88 -7.06
CA PRO A 51 -20.39 -5.88 -7.39
C PRO A 51 -20.12 -4.93 -6.22
N PHE A 52 -21.13 -4.60 -5.41
CA PHE A 52 -20.92 -3.78 -4.21
C PHE A 52 -20.01 -4.48 -3.18
N GLY A 53 -20.28 -5.74 -2.87
CA GLY A 53 -19.46 -6.56 -1.98
C GLY A 53 -18.05 -6.74 -2.53
N TRP A 54 -17.91 -6.92 -3.85
CA TRP A 54 -16.61 -6.99 -4.51
C TRP A 54 -15.80 -5.70 -4.35
N VAL A 55 -16.42 -4.53 -4.56
CA VAL A 55 -15.77 -3.23 -4.36
C VAL A 55 -15.46 -3.01 -2.87
N ALA A 56 -16.42 -3.21 -1.98
CA ALA A 56 -16.25 -3.03 -0.54
C ALA A 56 -15.18 -3.96 0.05
N TRP A 57 -14.99 -5.16 -0.51
CA TRP A 57 -13.93 -6.08 -0.13
C TRP A 57 -12.55 -5.68 -0.67
N ARG A 58 -12.49 -4.92 -1.77
CA ARG A 58 -11.24 -4.39 -2.36
C ARG A 58 -10.83 -3.03 -1.78
N VAL A 59 -11.78 -2.23 -1.28
CA VAL A 59 -11.57 -0.93 -0.61
C VAL A 59 -10.71 -0.98 0.68
N PRO A 60 -10.61 -2.07 1.48
CA PRO A 60 -9.81 -2.06 2.70
C PRO A 60 -8.34 -1.80 2.41
N LYS A 61 -7.80 -2.17 1.23
CA LYS A 61 -6.41 -1.86 0.88
C LYS A 61 -6.18 -0.38 0.56
N THR A 62 -7.21 0.35 0.13
CA THR A 62 -7.14 1.79 -0.15
C THR A 62 -7.50 2.66 1.06
N VAL A 63 -8.22 2.11 2.05
CA VAL A 63 -8.68 2.83 3.25
C VAL A 63 -7.92 2.42 4.53
N ARG A 64 -7.42 1.18 4.64
CA ARG A 64 -6.41 0.81 5.65
C ARG A 64 -5.12 1.51 5.25
N GLY A 65 -4.77 2.56 5.98
CA GLY A 65 -3.62 3.42 5.68
C GLY A 65 -2.42 2.62 5.18
N MET A 66 -2.06 2.88 3.92
CA MET A 66 -0.88 2.30 3.30
C MET A 66 0.33 3.03 3.90
N GLY A 67 1.06 2.36 4.77
CA GLY A 67 2.11 2.99 5.56
C GLY A 67 2.99 1.98 6.29
N LEU A 68 4.11 2.48 6.77
CA LEU A 68 5.08 1.72 7.56
C LEU A 68 5.13 2.29 8.98
N THR A 69 5.22 1.39 9.93
CA THR A 69 5.61 1.70 11.30
C THR A 69 7.02 1.16 11.51
N ILE A 70 7.86 1.97 12.13
CA ILE A 70 9.27 1.66 12.39
C ILE A 70 9.47 1.80 13.88
N ASP A 71 9.91 0.71 14.52
CA ASP A 71 10.10 0.64 15.97
C ASP A 71 11.41 -0.08 16.33
N SER A 72 11.54 -0.50 17.60
CA SER A 72 12.72 -1.24 18.07
C SER A 72 12.82 -2.67 17.54
N ALA A 73 11.72 -3.28 17.08
CA ALA A 73 11.69 -4.64 16.56
C ALA A 73 12.05 -4.66 15.07
N GLY A 74 11.56 -3.69 14.30
CA GLY A 74 11.83 -3.62 12.87
C GLY A 74 10.90 -2.68 12.11
N ILE A 75 10.66 -3.03 10.85
CA ILE A 75 9.75 -2.33 9.95
C ILE A 75 8.53 -3.21 9.74
N HIS A 76 7.34 -2.70 10.07
CA HIS A 76 6.09 -3.45 9.97
C HIS A 76 4.97 -2.60 9.37
N PRO A 77 3.88 -3.20 8.85
CA PRO A 77 2.76 -2.45 8.32
C PRO A 77 2.10 -1.54 9.36
N PHE A 78 1.55 -0.42 8.90
CA PHE A 78 0.76 0.49 9.73
C PHE A 78 -0.56 -0.12 10.27
N ASP A 79 -0.92 -1.33 9.84
CA ASP A 79 -2.16 -2.01 10.27
C ASP A 79 -2.12 -2.57 11.70
N GLY A 80 -1.03 -2.36 12.43
CA GLY A 80 -0.86 -2.77 13.83
C GLY A 80 -0.64 -4.27 14.02
N ARG A 81 -0.59 -5.06 12.93
CA ARG A 81 -0.25 -6.48 12.99
C ARG A 81 1.26 -6.62 12.97
N THR A 82 1.84 -6.87 14.14
CA THR A 82 3.29 -7.09 14.31
C THR A 82 3.77 -8.45 13.77
N VAL A 83 2.86 -9.31 13.33
CA VAL A 83 3.15 -10.66 12.82
C VAL A 83 3.99 -10.63 11.54
N ASP A 84 3.92 -9.56 10.75
CA ASP A 84 4.62 -9.42 9.47
C ASP A 84 5.73 -8.35 9.55
N THR A 85 6.56 -8.42 10.60
CA THR A 85 7.68 -7.48 10.84
C THR A 85 8.94 -7.94 10.12
N ILE A 86 9.54 -7.05 9.34
CA ILE A 86 10.90 -7.23 8.81
C ILE A 86 11.85 -6.84 9.94
N GLY A 87 12.52 -7.82 10.53
CA GLY A 87 13.34 -7.63 11.71
C GLY A 87 14.62 -6.86 11.38
N TRP A 88 15.09 -6.03 12.31
CA TRP A 88 16.36 -5.31 12.09
C TRP A 88 17.57 -6.22 11.82
N HIS A 89 17.53 -7.45 12.30
CA HIS A 89 18.59 -8.45 12.09
C HIS A 89 18.63 -9.00 10.65
N GLU A 90 17.52 -8.90 9.93
CA GLU A 90 17.38 -9.34 8.53
C GLU A 90 17.85 -8.25 7.56
N ILE A 91 18.07 -7.03 8.05
CA ILE A 91 18.36 -5.85 7.26
C ILE A 91 19.85 -5.52 7.37
N ALA A 92 20.55 -5.56 6.24
CA ALA A 92 21.93 -5.11 6.08
C ALA A 92 22.04 -3.59 5.90
N GLY A 93 21.00 -2.94 5.38
CA GLY A 93 20.99 -1.48 5.21
C GLY A 93 19.62 -0.93 4.83
N VAL A 94 19.41 0.36 5.10
CA VAL A 94 18.20 1.11 4.77
C VAL A 94 18.57 2.50 4.26
N GLY A 95 17.94 2.96 3.19
CA GLY A 95 18.12 4.34 2.74
C GLY A 95 17.08 4.78 1.72
N PHE A 96 17.27 5.98 1.18
CA PHE A 96 16.39 6.52 0.15
C PHE A 96 17.07 6.50 -1.21
N GLY A 97 16.57 5.64 -2.10
CA GLY A 97 16.98 5.65 -3.49
C GLY A 97 16.31 6.79 -4.25
N SER A 98 17.03 7.36 -5.21
CA SER A 98 16.51 8.36 -6.13
C SER A 98 17.07 8.13 -7.53
N TYR A 99 16.30 8.45 -8.55
CA TYR A 99 16.76 8.40 -9.94
C TYR A 99 17.05 9.80 -10.45
N ILE A 100 18.15 9.95 -11.17
CA ILE A 100 18.49 11.18 -11.88
C ILE A 100 18.05 10.99 -13.34
N GLY A 101 17.04 11.75 -13.77
CA GLY A 101 16.56 11.75 -15.14
C GLY A 101 16.70 13.13 -15.78
N SER A 102 16.73 13.18 -17.10
CA SER A 102 16.64 14.44 -17.87
C SER A 102 15.19 14.64 -18.33
N TYR A 103 14.55 15.73 -17.91
CA TYR A 103 13.27 16.16 -18.47
C TYR A 103 13.41 17.55 -19.08
N ARG A 104 13.16 17.66 -20.39
CA ARG A 104 13.28 18.92 -21.16
C ARG A 104 14.65 19.61 -20.99
N GLY A 105 15.74 18.84 -20.91
CA GLY A 105 17.10 19.36 -20.75
C GLY A 105 17.46 19.79 -19.33
N LEU A 106 16.54 19.66 -18.35
CA LEU A 106 16.82 19.87 -16.94
C LEU A 106 17.06 18.52 -16.25
N GLN A 107 18.09 18.45 -15.41
CA GLN A 107 18.26 17.32 -14.50
C GLN A 107 17.16 17.34 -13.43
N THR A 108 16.44 16.25 -13.33
CA THR A 108 15.35 16.03 -12.38
C THR A 108 15.69 14.84 -11.51
N ARG A 109 15.70 15.05 -10.19
CA ARG A 109 15.89 13.98 -9.21
C ARG A 109 14.52 13.52 -8.74
N THR A 110 14.16 12.28 -9.08
CA THR A 110 12.91 11.66 -8.63
C THR A 110 13.22 10.75 -7.46
N MET A 111 12.67 11.06 -6.28
CA MET A 111 12.76 10.18 -5.12
C MET A 111 12.04 8.87 -5.45
N ALA A 112 12.76 7.75 -5.37
CA ALA A 112 12.25 6.44 -5.79
C ALA A 112 11.45 5.76 -4.67
N GLY A 113 11.93 5.89 -3.42
CA GLY A 113 11.28 5.31 -2.25
C GLY A 113 12.26 4.89 -1.16
N LEU A 114 11.71 4.36 -0.07
CA LEU A 114 12.50 3.71 0.98
C LEU A 114 13.00 2.37 0.45
N GLU A 115 14.30 2.13 0.55
CA GLU A 115 14.94 0.90 0.14
C GLU A 115 15.53 0.18 1.33
N ILE A 116 15.29 -1.13 1.40
CA ILE A 116 15.89 -2.02 2.38
C ILE A 116 16.72 -3.07 1.65
N TYR A 117 17.86 -3.39 2.23
CA TYR A 117 18.79 -4.41 1.75
C TYR A 117 18.78 -5.54 2.75
N LEU A 118 18.37 -6.73 2.33
CA LEU A 118 18.37 -7.87 3.24
C LEU A 118 19.78 -8.47 3.37
N THR A 119 20.10 -8.95 4.55
CA THR A 119 21.35 -9.68 4.84
C THR A 119 21.41 -10.99 4.07
N ASP A 120 20.28 -11.72 3.98
CA ASP A 120 20.15 -12.96 3.22
C ASP A 120 19.17 -12.80 2.04
N THR A 121 19.68 -13.01 0.83
CA THR A 121 18.92 -12.89 -0.42
C THR A 121 18.08 -14.14 -0.72
N ALA A 122 18.32 -15.26 -0.06
CA ALA A 122 17.46 -16.45 -0.15
C ALA A 122 16.21 -16.29 0.72
N GLN A 123 16.35 -15.69 1.90
CA GLN A 123 15.24 -15.37 2.80
C GLN A 123 14.27 -14.35 2.18
N ALA A 124 14.80 -13.42 1.38
CA ALA A 124 14.04 -12.47 0.57
C ALA A 124 12.97 -13.11 -0.35
N ALA A 125 13.25 -14.30 -0.89
CA ALA A 125 12.36 -14.96 -1.85
C ALA A 125 11.12 -15.58 -1.19
N ASN A 126 11.13 -15.78 0.12
CA ASN A 126 10.06 -16.44 0.88
C ASN A 126 9.48 -15.53 1.97
N HIS A 127 9.85 -14.24 2.01
CA HIS A 127 9.42 -13.35 3.07
C HIS A 127 7.98 -12.87 2.80
N PRO A 128 6.98 -13.27 3.61
CA PRO A 128 5.55 -13.05 3.31
C PRO A 128 5.18 -11.57 3.15
N ARG A 129 5.96 -10.67 3.76
CA ARG A 129 5.77 -9.22 3.66
C ARG A 129 6.27 -8.59 2.35
N LEU A 130 7.30 -9.18 1.72
CA LEU A 130 7.97 -8.58 0.56
C LEU A 130 7.18 -8.78 -0.75
N ASP A 131 6.22 -9.70 -0.76
CA ASP A 131 5.45 -10.07 -1.96
C ASP A 131 4.35 -9.08 -2.36
N ASN A 132 3.93 -8.17 -1.46
CA ASN A 132 2.75 -7.32 -1.70
C ASN A 132 3.07 -5.83 -1.86
N ASP A 133 3.61 -5.19 -0.82
CA ASP A 133 3.78 -3.73 -0.77
C ASP A 133 5.19 -3.28 -1.11
N TRP A 134 6.11 -4.23 -1.22
CA TRP A 134 7.51 -3.99 -1.56
C TRP A 134 7.78 -4.44 -2.99
N GLN A 135 8.56 -3.65 -3.71
CA GLN A 135 8.99 -3.95 -5.07
C GLN A 135 10.44 -4.42 -5.03
N ARG A 136 10.70 -5.61 -5.56
CA ARG A 136 12.09 -6.07 -5.74
C ARG A 136 12.75 -5.21 -6.80
N VAL A 137 13.94 -4.69 -6.49
CA VAL A 137 14.74 -3.87 -7.38
C VAL A 137 16.16 -4.42 -7.47
N GLY A 138 16.83 -4.18 -8.61
CA GLY A 138 18.25 -4.52 -8.76
C GLY A 138 19.09 -3.74 -7.75
N SER A 139 20.27 -4.28 -7.39
CA SER A 139 21.18 -3.56 -6.48
C SER A 139 21.65 -2.26 -7.15
N PRO A 140 21.38 -1.08 -6.56
CA PRO A 140 21.76 0.21 -7.13
C PRO A 140 23.24 0.51 -7.09
N ALA A 141 23.95 -0.08 -6.13
CA ALA A 141 25.32 0.29 -5.82
C ALA A 141 26.18 -0.98 -5.71
N PRO A 142 27.37 -1.00 -6.34
CA PRO A 142 28.35 -2.05 -6.15
C PRO A 142 28.61 -2.29 -4.65
N GLY A 143 28.44 -3.52 -4.19
CA GLY A 143 28.70 -3.91 -2.79
C GLY A 143 27.47 -3.96 -1.87
N LEU A 144 26.29 -3.53 -2.32
CA LEU A 144 25.03 -3.76 -1.58
C LEU A 144 24.36 -5.05 -2.02
N SER A 145 23.67 -5.72 -1.08
CA SER A 145 23.11 -7.06 -1.31
C SER A 145 22.12 -7.08 -2.48
N ALA A 146 22.07 -8.20 -3.21
CA ALA A 146 21.14 -8.42 -4.31
C ALA A 146 19.66 -8.57 -3.86
N GLY A 147 19.39 -8.47 -2.56
CA GLY A 147 18.06 -8.52 -1.96
C GLY A 147 17.53 -7.13 -1.64
N CYS A 148 17.50 -6.23 -2.64
CA CYS A 148 16.98 -4.88 -2.46
C CYS A 148 15.47 -4.84 -2.71
N PHE A 149 14.76 -4.25 -1.76
CA PHE A 149 13.32 -4.06 -1.82
C PHE A 149 12.97 -2.60 -1.59
N ARG A 150 12.04 -2.10 -2.39
CA ARG A 150 11.61 -0.71 -2.36
C ARG A 150 10.16 -0.59 -1.91
N PHE A 151 9.93 0.25 -0.92
CA PHE A 151 8.62 0.73 -0.53
C PHE A 151 8.41 2.15 -1.07
N THR A 152 7.28 2.37 -1.75
CA THR A 152 6.96 3.68 -2.30
C THR A 152 6.59 4.63 -1.16
N VAL A 153 7.36 5.70 -1.03
CA VAL A 153 7.07 6.79 -0.07
C VAL A 153 6.55 7.98 -0.86
N SER A 154 5.49 8.62 -0.37
CA SER A 154 5.00 9.86 -0.96
C SER A 154 6.13 10.90 -0.95
N PRO A 155 6.48 11.49 -2.12
CA PRO A 155 7.45 12.59 -2.15
C PRO A 155 6.87 13.89 -1.57
N TYR A 156 5.55 13.93 -1.36
CA TYR A 156 4.83 15.06 -0.79
C TYR A 156 4.60 14.81 0.71
N GLY A 157 5.03 15.75 1.54
CA GLY A 157 4.86 15.73 2.99
C GLY A 157 6.14 15.38 3.76
N ASP A 158 5.98 15.06 5.04
CA ASP A 158 7.06 14.79 6.00
C ASP A 158 7.37 13.28 6.18
N ALA A 159 6.70 12.41 5.42
CA ALA A 159 6.82 10.96 5.56
C ALA A 159 8.28 10.48 5.44
N GLY A 160 9.04 11.01 4.49
CA GLY A 160 10.46 10.70 4.33
C GLY A 160 11.29 11.08 5.56
N ALA A 161 11.11 12.30 6.07
CA ALA A 161 11.81 12.79 7.26
C ALA A 161 11.46 11.98 8.51
N ARG A 162 10.19 11.58 8.66
CA ARG A 162 9.74 10.73 9.77
C ARG A 162 10.36 9.34 9.72
N ILE A 163 10.46 8.75 8.52
CA ILE A 163 11.13 7.46 8.32
C ILE A 163 12.61 7.58 8.67
N GLU A 164 13.32 8.58 8.14
CA GLU A 164 14.73 8.81 8.47
C GLU A 164 14.95 8.97 9.98
N ALA A 165 14.12 9.80 10.64
CA ALA A 165 14.19 9.99 12.08
C ALA A 165 13.96 8.68 12.85
N ALA A 166 13.00 7.85 12.42
CA ALA A 166 12.72 6.58 13.07
C ALA A 166 13.86 5.56 12.89
N VAL A 167 14.40 5.42 11.66
CA VAL A 167 15.54 4.53 11.40
C VAL A 167 16.76 4.97 12.18
N ARG A 168 17.08 6.28 12.16
CA ARG A 168 18.21 6.82 12.93
C ARG A 168 18.04 6.66 14.44
N ARG A 169 16.80 6.71 14.95
CA ARG A 169 16.51 6.47 16.37
C ARG A 169 16.73 5.02 16.78
N HIS A 170 16.31 4.06 15.96
CA HIS A 170 16.32 2.64 16.34
C HIS A 170 17.57 1.87 15.89
N ARG A 171 18.10 2.18 14.70
CA ARG A 171 19.28 1.54 14.08
C ARG A 171 20.09 2.54 13.24
N PRO A 172 20.81 3.49 13.87
CA PRO A 172 21.56 4.51 13.13
C PRO A 172 22.65 3.95 12.21
N HIS A 173 23.27 2.83 12.57
CA HIS A 173 24.34 2.21 11.79
C HIS A 173 23.86 1.54 10.48
N LEU A 174 22.56 1.25 10.36
CA LEU A 174 21.97 0.69 9.14
C LEU A 174 21.52 1.79 8.16
N TRP A 175 21.54 3.06 8.58
CA TRP A 175 21.11 4.17 7.75
C TRP A 175 22.19 4.54 6.72
N LEU A 176 21.93 4.23 5.46
CA LEU A 176 22.80 4.55 4.33
C LEU A 176 22.60 5.98 3.81
N GLY A 177 21.52 6.65 4.23
CA GLY A 177 21.17 7.98 3.75
C GLY A 177 20.51 7.98 2.37
N PRO A 178 20.34 9.19 1.79
CA PRO A 178 19.85 9.33 0.42
C PRO A 178 20.97 9.04 -0.58
N PHE A 179 20.70 8.20 -1.58
CA PHE A 179 21.63 7.87 -2.66
C PHE A 179 20.94 7.98 -4.03
N ALA A 180 21.73 8.12 -5.08
CA ALA A 180 21.27 8.11 -6.45
C ALA A 180 21.51 6.72 -7.06
N HIS A 181 20.53 6.23 -7.81
CA HIS A 181 20.70 5.14 -8.77
C HIS A 181 21.28 5.78 -10.04
N ASP A 182 22.36 5.21 -10.56
CA ASP A 182 22.98 5.60 -11.84
C ASP A 182 22.16 5.10 -13.05
#